data_AF-A0A974BG01-F1
#
_entry.id   AF-A0A974BG01-F1
#
_cell.length_a   1.000
_cell.length_b   1.000
_cell.length_c   1.000
_cell.angle_alpha   90.00
_cell.angle_beta   90.00
_cell.angle_gamma   90.00
#
_symmetry.space_group_name_H-M   'P 1'
#
loop_
_entity.id
_entity.type
_entity.pdbx_description
1 polymer ?
#
loop_
_entity_poly.entity_id
_entity_poly.type
_entity_poly.pdbx_seq_one_letter_code
_entity_poly.pdbx_strand_id
1 'polypeptide(L)'
;TPRQIPSPCVSQLANKARTEKEEKMSQAYAISAGVSLEGQQLFQTIHKTIKDCKWQEKNIVVMEEVVIAPPYQVENCKGKEGSALSHVRKIV
;
A
#
# COMPACT_ATOMS: atom_id res chain seq x y z
N THR A 1 -20.17 14.74 -36.70
CA THR A 1 -19.92 15.24 -35.33
C THR A 1 -19.77 14.04 -34.40
N PRO A 2 -18.84 14.09 -33.42
CA PRO A 2 -18.03 12.93 -33.01
C PRO A 2 -18.72 11.89 -32.10
N ARG A 3 -18.18 10.66 -32.18
CA ARG A 3 -18.65 9.36 -31.67
C ARG A 3 -18.33 9.20 -30.17
N GLN A 4 -19.31 8.74 -29.39
CA GLN A 4 -19.22 8.46 -27.93
C GLN A 4 -18.15 7.40 -27.61
N ILE A 5 -17.34 7.65 -26.59
CA ILE A 5 -16.40 6.68 -25.99
C ILE A 5 -17.00 6.30 -24.63
N PRO A 6 -17.23 5.01 -24.32
CA PRO A 6 -17.82 4.63 -23.04
C PRO A 6 -16.87 4.94 -21.90
N SER A 7 -17.41 5.56 -20.85
CA SER A 7 -16.77 5.88 -19.59
C SER A 7 -16.29 4.62 -18.88
N PRO A 8 -14.98 4.46 -18.56
CA PRO A 8 -14.58 3.48 -17.57
C PRO A 8 -15.04 3.97 -16.19
N CYS A 9 -15.89 3.16 -15.59
CA CYS A 9 -16.54 3.33 -14.30
C CYS A 9 -15.49 3.59 -13.20
N VAL A 10 -15.40 4.82 -12.70
CA VAL A 10 -14.52 5.22 -11.59
C VAL A 10 -15.18 4.91 -10.24
N SER A 11 -15.80 3.74 -10.12
CA SER A 11 -16.61 3.32 -8.97
C SER A 11 -15.78 2.76 -7.79
N GLN A 12 -14.49 3.07 -7.71
CA GLN A 12 -13.65 2.66 -6.57
C GLN A 12 -12.82 3.80 -5.93
N LEU A 13 -13.09 5.06 -6.28
CA LEU A 13 -12.43 6.22 -5.66
C LEU A 13 -13.03 6.65 -4.30
N ALA A 14 -13.83 5.80 -3.67
CA ALA A 14 -14.65 6.17 -2.51
C ALA A 14 -13.96 6.09 -1.13
N ASN A 15 -12.70 5.65 -1.03
CA ASN A 15 -12.07 5.45 0.30
C ASN A 15 -11.10 6.59 0.72
N LYS A 16 -11.17 7.74 0.06
CA LYS A 16 -10.26 8.90 0.12
C LYS A 16 -10.43 9.87 1.32
N ALA A 17 -10.53 9.43 2.58
CA ALA A 17 -10.92 10.43 3.61
C ALA A 17 -10.33 10.39 5.03
N ARG A 18 -9.32 9.59 5.41
CA ARG A 18 -9.01 9.49 6.87
C ARG A 18 -7.57 9.39 7.40
N THR A 19 -6.49 9.52 6.63
CA THR A 19 -5.14 9.34 7.23
C THR A 19 -4.18 10.48 6.95
N GLU A 20 -4.54 11.72 7.29
CA GLU A 20 -3.79 12.90 6.81
C GLU A 20 -2.53 13.27 7.61
N LYS A 21 -2.25 12.72 8.80
CA LYS A 21 -1.12 13.21 9.64
C LYS A 21 0.19 12.42 9.55
N GLU A 22 0.17 11.08 9.59
CA GLU A 22 1.41 10.28 9.49
C GLU A 22 1.77 9.90 8.06
N GLU A 23 0.82 9.98 7.13
CA GLU A 23 1.08 9.66 5.72
C GLU A 23 1.98 10.69 5.05
N LYS A 24 2.03 11.93 5.55
CA LYS A 24 2.90 12.96 4.96
C LYS A 24 4.38 12.62 5.10
N MET A 25 4.79 12.00 6.20
CA MET A 25 6.18 11.58 6.42
C MET A 25 6.49 10.29 5.66
N SER A 26 5.60 9.32 5.73
CA SER A 26 5.68 8.06 4.98
C SER A 26 5.68 8.25 3.46
N GLN A 27 4.89 9.20 2.96
CA GLN A 27 4.83 9.54 1.53
C GLN A 27 6.12 10.24 1.09
N ALA A 28 6.61 11.23 1.85
CA ALA A 28 7.89 11.86 1.55
C ALA A 28 9.03 10.83 1.51
N TYR A 29 9.00 9.85 2.41
CA TYR A 29 9.96 8.75 2.43
C TYR A 29 9.85 7.85 1.20
N ALA A 30 8.64 7.39 0.86
CA ALA A 30 8.41 6.56 -0.32
C ALA A 30 8.82 7.27 -1.62
N ILE A 31 8.55 8.57 -1.74
CA ILE A 31 8.99 9.40 -2.86
C ILE A 31 10.52 9.50 -2.88
N SER A 32 11.15 9.78 -1.73
CA SER A 32 12.61 9.85 -1.61
C SER A 32 13.31 8.53 -1.89
N ALA A 33 12.67 7.41 -1.54
CA ALA A 33 13.17 6.06 -1.81
C ALA A 33 12.90 5.60 -3.25
N GLY A 34 12.16 6.36 -4.06
CA GLY A 34 11.81 5.98 -5.44
C GLY A 34 10.85 4.81 -5.51
N VAL A 35 9.91 4.73 -4.57
CA VAL A 35 8.88 3.69 -4.51
C VAL A 35 7.79 3.95 -5.54
N SER A 36 7.49 2.93 -6.35
CA SER A 36 6.39 2.96 -7.33
C SER A 36 5.03 3.25 -6.70
N LEU A 37 4.11 3.79 -7.50
CA LEU A 37 2.74 4.10 -7.07
C LEU A 37 2.02 2.87 -6.49
N GLU A 38 2.30 1.67 -7.00
CA GLU A 38 1.80 0.40 -6.48
C GLU A 38 2.17 0.18 -5.01
N GLY A 39 3.44 0.37 -4.64
CA GLY A 39 3.89 0.24 -3.25
C GLY A 39 3.28 1.29 -2.33
N GLN A 40 3.11 2.53 -2.82
CA GLN A 40 2.46 3.60 -2.06
C GLN A 40 0.99 3.30 -1.78
N GLN A 41 0.27 2.77 -2.77
CA GLN A 41 -1.13 2.37 -2.61
C GLN A 41 -1.27 1.16 -1.69
N LEU A 42 -0.36 0.19 -1.82
CA LEU A 42 -0.35 -0.98 -0.97
C LEU A 42 -0.12 -0.60 0.49
N PHE A 43 0.90 0.22 0.77
CA PHE A 43 1.17 0.70 2.11
C PHE A 43 -0.06 1.40 2.71
N GLN A 44 -0.70 2.30 1.98
CA GLN A 44 -1.92 2.97 2.46
C GLN A 44 -3.03 1.97 2.79
N THR A 45 -3.24 0.95 1.96
CA THR A 45 -4.28 -0.06 2.18
C THR A 45 -3.97 -0.93 3.40
N ILE A 46 -2.71 -1.31 3.56
CA ILE A 46 -2.23 -2.03 4.74
C ILE A 46 -2.35 -1.15 5.98
N HIS A 47 -1.83 0.07 5.96
CA HIS A 47 -1.84 1.03 7.07
C HIS A 47 -3.24 1.40 7.55
N LYS A 48 -4.24 1.37 6.65
CA LYS A 48 -5.65 1.57 7.01
C LYS A 48 -6.22 0.40 7.79
N THR A 49 -5.75 -0.81 7.50
CA THR A 49 -6.23 -2.04 8.13
C THR A 49 -5.40 -2.41 9.36
N ILE A 50 -4.09 -2.13 9.31
CA ILE A 50 -3.06 -2.43 10.29
C ILE A 50 -2.29 -1.13 10.53
N LYS A 51 -2.61 -0.42 11.61
CA LYS A 51 -1.93 0.84 11.96
C LYS A 51 -0.45 0.66 12.29
N ASP A 52 -0.06 -0.55 12.70
CA ASP A 52 1.31 -0.90 12.98
C ASP A 52 2.04 -1.31 11.70
N CYS A 53 2.28 -0.34 10.81
CA CYS A 53 3.18 -0.54 9.67
C CYS A 53 4.04 0.70 9.42
N LYS A 54 5.30 0.46 9.09
CA LYS A 54 6.34 1.46 8.89
C LYS A 54 7.03 1.25 7.54
N TRP A 55 7.57 2.31 6.97
CA TRP A 55 8.46 2.20 5.82
C TRP A 55 9.89 1.91 6.28
N GLN A 56 10.57 1.05 5.53
CA GLN A 56 11.98 0.72 5.69
C GLN A 56 12.64 0.71 4.30
N GLU A 57 13.27 1.81 3.92
CA GLU A 57 13.75 2.12 2.57
C GLU A 57 12.66 2.00 1.49
N LYS A 58 12.66 0.88 0.76
CA LYS A 58 11.64 0.54 -0.23
C LYS A 58 10.71 -0.55 0.29
N ASN A 59 10.91 -1.02 1.50
CA ASN A 59 10.17 -2.12 2.09
C ASN A 59 9.07 -1.60 3.01
N ILE A 60 7.95 -2.30 3.03
CA ILE A 60 6.86 -2.02 3.97
C ILE A 60 6.99 -3.04 5.10
N VAL A 61 7.20 -2.57 6.32
CA VAL A 61 7.36 -3.41 7.50
C VAL A 61 6.09 -3.31 8.35
N VAL A 62 5.35 -4.40 8.46
CA VAL A 62 4.09 -4.53 9.20
C VAL A 62 4.35 -5.29 10.49
N MET A 63 4.00 -4.70 11.63
CA MET A 63 4.20 -5.24 12.98
C MET A 63 5.65 -5.65 13.29
N GLU A 64 6.63 -5.14 12.54
CA GLU A 64 8.03 -5.59 12.60
C GLU A 64 8.24 -7.10 12.36
N GLU A 65 7.18 -7.81 11.98
CA GLU A 65 7.17 -9.24 11.69
C GLU A 65 7.13 -9.52 10.18
N VAL A 66 6.52 -8.63 9.40
CA VAL A 66 6.31 -8.81 7.96
C VAL A 66 6.95 -7.68 7.18
N VAL A 67 7.81 -8.02 6.23
CA VAL A 67 8.52 -7.11 5.34
C VAL A 67 8.09 -7.37 3.91
N ILE A 68 7.61 -6.34 3.22
CA ILE A 68 7.14 -6.44 1.84
C ILE A 68 8.13 -5.67 0.96
N ALA A 69 8.83 -6.38 0.09
CA ALA A 69 9.79 -5.78 -0.82
C ALA A 69 9.16 -5.48 -2.19
N PRO A 70 9.66 -4.47 -2.95
CA PRO A 70 9.34 -4.34 -4.36
C PRO A 70 9.69 -5.65 -5.10
N PRO A 71 8.83 -6.16 -6.01
CA PRO A 71 7.67 -5.53 -6.65
C PRO A 71 6.33 -5.56 -5.87
N TYR A 72 6.34 -5.58 -4.54
CA TYR A 72 5.16 -5.42 -3.67
C TYR A 72 4.03 -6.42 -3.92
N GLN A 73 4.38 -7.63 -4.33
CA GLN A 73 3.44 -8.72 -4.58
C GLN A 73 3.24 -9.59 -3.35
N VAL A 74 2.13 -10.37 -3.31
CA VAL A 74 1.84 -11.37 -2.26
C VAL A 74 2.98 -12.38 -2.08
N GLU A 75 3.76 -12.61 -3.13
CA GLU A 75 4.90 -13.52 -3.19
C GLU A 75 6.17 -12.90 -2.59
N ASN A 76 6.26 -11.57 -2.59
CA ASN A 76 7.39 -10.79 -2.05
C ASN A 76 7.14 -10.31 -0.61
N CYS A 77 6.03 -10.72 0.00
CA CYS A 77 5.80 -10.57 1.43
C CYS A 77 6.67 -11.59 2.18
N LYS A 78 7.77 -11.11 2.77
CA LYS A 78 8.67 -11.89 3.62
C LYS A 78 8.43 -11.56 5.08
N GLY A 79 7.94 -12.50 5.86
CA GLY A 79 7.70 -12.25 7.26
C GLY A 79 7.56 -13.51 8.06
N LYS A 80 7.42 -13.34 9.37
CA LYS A 80 7.02 -14.42 10.24
C LYS A 80 5.63 -14.91 9.83
N GLU A 81 5.52 -16.21 9.58
CA GLU A 81 4.26 -16.82 9.17
C GLU A 81 3.26 -16.69 10.32
N GLY A 82 2.17 -15.98 10.07
CA GLY A 82 1.21 -15.59 11.10
C GLY A 82 0.00 -14.86 10.55
N SER A 83 -0.86 -14.41 11.46
CA SER A 83 -2.07 -13.66 11.10
C SER A 83 -1.73 -12.39 10.32
N ALA A 84 -0.62 -11.72 10.66
CA ALA A 84 -0.12 -10.53 9.97
C ALA A 84 0.12 -10.77 8.47
N LEU A 85 0.93 -11.78 8.13
CA LEU A 85 1.27 -12.12 6.76
C LEU A 85 0.02 -12.54 5.97
N SER A 86 -0.83 -13.38 6.56
CA SER A 86 -2.10 -13.77 5.93
C SER A 86 -3.03 -12.59 5.67
N HIS A 87 -3.04 -11.62 6.59
CA HIS A 87 -3.85 -10.41 6.45
C HIS A 87 -3.30 -9.50 5.35
N VAL A 88 -1.99 -9.28 5.32
CA VAL A 88 -1.31 -8.53 4.25
C VAL A 88 -1.55 -9.17 2.88
N ARG A 89 -1.45 -10.50 2.76
CA ARG A 89 -1.72 -11.23 1.50
C ARG A 89 -3.17 -11.18 1.03
N LYS A 90 -4.10 -10.80 1.91
CA LYS A 90 -5.50 -10.53 1.54
C LYS A 90 -5.69 -9.11 1.01
N ILE A 91 -4.75 -8.21 1.30
CA ILE A 91 -4.77 -6.80 0.93
C ILE A 91 -4.03 -6.56 -0.38
N VAL A 92 -2.86 -7.20 -0.54
CA VAL A 92 -2.07 -7.25 -1.78
C VAL A 92 -2.80 -8.10 -2.82
#